data_AF-A0A7S3CBG1-F1
#
_entry.id   AF-A0A7S3CBG1-F1
#
_cell.length_a   1.000
_cell.length_b   1.000
_cell.length_c   1.000
_cell.angle_alpha   90.00
_cell.angle_beta   90.00
_cell.angle_gamma   90.00
#
_symmetry.space_group_name_H-M   'P 1'
#
loop_
_entity.id
_entity.type
_entity.pdbx_description
1 polymer ?
#
loop_
_entity_poly.entity_id
_entity_poly.type
_entity_poly.pdbx_seq_one_letter_code
_entity_poly.pdbx_strand_id
1 'polypeptide(L)'
;ILAGRVGLRDVHATTKKALDILREGAEEKEKTYDALVWLSRPFTDADVDKICRTRDLVTRQNTPLRVVHRRTAMVRERTIFEMKLRRCEGRGPHFAMLELRTQAGTYIKEFVHGDMGRTSPSVASLLGCDADILELDVMGVEMDFKPPVC
;
A
#
# COMPACT_ATOMS: atom_id res chain seq x y z
N ILE A 1 -25.63 13.27 12.39
CA ILE A 1 -25.65 13.05 10.93
C ILE A 1 -24.32 13.57 10.41
N LEU A 2 -23.39 12.70 9.99
CA LEU A 2 -22.03 13.12 9.60
C LEU A 2 -21.98 13.40 8.10
N ALA A 3 -22.28 14.66 7.74
CA ALA A 3 -21.90 15.19 6.44
C ALA A 3 -20.37 15.24 6.34
N GLY A 4 -19.79 14.92 5.17
CA GLY A 4 -18.36 15.16 4.87
C GLY A 4 -17.41 13.94 4.93
N ARG A 5 -17.89 12.70 5.08
CA ARG A 5 -17.02 11.50 5.06
C ARG A 5 -16.65 11.01 3.65
N VAL A 6 -17.50 11.29 2.66
CA VAL A 6 -17.32 10.87 1.26
C VAL A 6 -17.70 12.02 0.36
N GLY A 7 -16.82 12.35 -0.58
CA GLY A 7 -17.09 13.27 -1.68
C GLY A 7 -17.15 12.52 -3.00
N LEU A 8 -18.01 12.96 -3.92
CA LEU A 8 -18.07 12.45 -5.28
C LEU A 8 -17.55 13.52 -6.23
N ARG A 9 -16.78 13.08 -7.23
CA ARG A 9 -16.32 13.90 -8.36
C ARG A 9 -16.55 13.12 -9.64
N ASP A 10 -16.56 13.82 -10.78
CA ASP A 10 -16.64 13.22 -12.11
C ASP A 10 -17.84 12.28 -12.31
N VAL A 11 -18.99 12.61 -11.70
CA VAL A 11 -20.22 11.82 -11.82
C VAL A 11 -20.84 12.01 -13.20
N HIS A 12 -20.99 10.93 -13.96
CA HIS A 12 -21.60 10.94 -15.29
C HIS A 12 -22.37 9.63 -15.56
N ALA A 13 -23.31 9.68 -16.50
CA ALA A 13 -23.97 8.48 -17.00
C ALA A 13 -22.96 7.60 -17.76
N THR A 14 -23.07 6.28 -17.64
CA THR A 14 -22.10 5.33 -18.20
C THR A 14 -22.77 4.09 -18.77
N THR A 15 -21.99 3.24 -19.46
CA THR A 15 -22.48 2.00 -20.09
C THR A 15 -21.93 0.76 -19.39
N LYS A 16 -22.52 -0.41 -19.67
CA LYS A 16 -22.00 -1.70 -19.19
C LYS A 16 -20.54 -1.94 -19.59
N LYS A 17 -20.14 -1.47 -20.78
CA LYS A 17 -18.76 -1.57 -21.27
C LYS A 17 -17.77 -0.84 -20.35
N ALA A 18 -18.17 0.28 -19.75
CA ALA A 18 -17.33 1.02 -18.82
C ALA A 18 -17.06 0.23 -17.52
N LEU A 19 -18.03 -0.57 -17.06
CA LEU A 19 -17.86 -1.45 -15.91
C LEU A 19 -16.82 -2.54 -16.18
N ASP A 20 -16.80 -3.10 -17.39
CA ASP A 20 -15.84 -4.13 -17.77
C ASP A 20 -14.40 -3.54 -17.80
N ILE A 21 -14.22 -2.34 -18.36
CA ILE A 21 -12.94 -1.60 -18.33
C ILE A 21 -12.45 -1.35 -16.89
N LEU A 22 -13.36 -1.00 -15.97
CA LEU A 22 -13.01 -0.79 -14.56
C LEU A 22 -12.50 -2.09 -13.91
N ARG A 23 -13.13 -3.22 -14.24
CA ARG A 23 -12.78 -4.55 -13.73
C ARG A 23 -11.45 -5.04 -14.28
N GLU A 24 -11.24 -4.98 -15.59
CA GLU A 24 -10.01 -5.40 -16.26
C GLU A 24 -8.82 -4.63 -15.69
N GLY A 25 -8.93 -3.30 -15.60
CA GLY A 25 -7.84 -2.51 -15.04
C GLY A 25 -7.60 -2.77 -13.55
N ALA A 26 -8.55 -3.31 -12.78
CA ALA A 26 -8.41 -3.44 -11.31
C ALA A 26 -7.18 -4.26 -10.87
N GLU A 27 -6.72 -5.19 -11.72
CA GLU A 27 -5.60 -6.09 -11.43
C GLU A 27 -4.25 -5.61 -11.98
N GLU A 28 -4.24 -4.76 -13.01
CA GLU A 28 -3.00 -4.26 -13.64
C GLU A 28 -2.53 -2.90 -13.09
N LYS A 29 -3.34 -2.25 -12.25
CA LYS A 29 -3.08 -0.87 -11.77
C LYS A 29 -1.93 -0.77 -10.78
N GLU A 30 -1.20 0.32 -10.88
CA GLU A 30 -0.35 0.76 -9.78
C GLU A 30 -1.15 1.49 -8.70
N LYS A 31 -0.84 1.09 -7.47
CA LYS A 31 -1.19 1.65 -6.16
C LYS A 31 -0.28 2.77 -5.70
N THR A 32 -0.74 3.97 -5.35
CA THR A 32 0.07 4.86 -4.49
C THR A 32 -0.57 5.05 -3.11
N TYR A 33 0.26 4.97 -2.07
CA TYR A 33 -0.18 5.01 -0.67
C TYR A 33 0.76 5.86 0.17
N ASP A 34 0.19 6.51 1.18
CA ASP A 34 0.93 7.10 2.30
C ASP A 34 0.53 6.35 3.57
N ALA A 35 1.52 5.97 4.37
CA ALA A 35 1.31 5.22 5.59
C ALA A 35 2.08 5.82 6.76
N LEU A 36 1.37 6.14 7.85
CA LEU A 36 2.02 6.44 9.11
C LEU A 36 2.44 5.12 9.77
N VAL A 37 3.75 4.92 9.89
CA VAL A 37 4.33 3.71 10.48
C VAL A 37 5.06 4.03 11.77
N TRP A 38 5.07 3.05 12.67
CA TRP A 38 5.85 3.05 13.89
C TRP A 38 6.88 1.93 13.84
N LEU A 39 8.08 2.20 14.37
CA LEU A 39 9.19 1.26 14.45
C LEU A 39 9.59 1.04 15.91
N SER A 40 9.98 -0.17 16.29
CA SER A 40 10.33 -0.49 17.68
C SER A 40 11.61 0.18 18.17
N ARG A 41 12.41 0.74 17.24
CA ARG A 41 13.56 1.61 17.53
C ARG A 41 13.44 2.93 16.75
N PRO A 42 14.12 4.00 17.19
CA PRO A 42 14.31 5.19 16.36
C PRO A 42 14.91 4.82 15.00
N PHE A 43 14.38 5.41 13.93
CA PHE A 43 14.96 5.22 12.60
C PHE A 43 16.05 6.25 12.31
N THR A 44 17.02 5.80 11.53
CA THR A 44 18.24 6.50 11.20
C THR A 44 18.20 6.97 9.75
N ASP A 45 19.10 7.88 9.38
CA ASP A 45 19.21 8.32 7.98
C ASP A 45 19.68 7.16 7.09
N ALA A 46 20.39 6.17 7.64
CA ALA A 46 20.73 4.93 6.94
C ALA A 46 19.49 4.07 6.62
N ASP A 47 18.47 4.06 7.51
CA ASP A 47 17.20 3.39 7.24
C ASP A 47 16.45 4.10 6.10
N VAL A 48 16.45 5.44 6.10
CA VAL A 48 15.88 6.26 5.03
C VAL A 48 16.54 5.93 3.70
N ASP A 49 17.87 5.96 3.66
CA ASP A 49 18.65 5.63 2.45
C ASP A 49 18.36 4.20 1.97
N LYS A 50 18.29 3.24 2.88
CA LYS A 50 18.00 1.85 2.55
C LYS A 50 16.63 1.70 1.90
N ILE A 51 15.59 2.30 2.48
CA ILE A 51 14.23 2.24 1.94
C ILE A 51 14.16 2.96 0.59
N CYS A 52 14.68 4.18 0.49
CA CYS A 52 14.64 4.99 -0.73
C CYS A 52 15.41 4.38 -1.91
N ARG A 53 16.48 3.62 -1.66
CA ARG A 53 17.26 2.93 -2.70
C ARG A 53 16.65 1.59 -3.12
N THR A 54 15.77 1.02 -2.30
CA THR A 54 15.12 -0.25 -2.62
C THR A 54 14.01 0.01 -3.63
N ARG A 55 14.18 -0.47 -4.86
CA ARG A 55 13.24 -0.34 -5.97
C ARG A 55 12.91 -1.71 -6.56
N ASP A 56 11.74 -1.79 -7.19
CA ASP A 56 11.25 -3.00 -7.86
C ASP A 56 11.36 -4.24 -6.97
N LEU A 57 11.06 -4.07 -5.68
CA LEU A 57 11.15 -5.12 -4.68
C LEU A 57 9.99 -6.11 -4.85
N VAL A 58 10.32 -7.35 -5.18
CA VAL A 58 9.33 -8.43 -5.17
C VAL A 58 9.17 -8.96 -3.75
N THR A 59 7.99 -8.78 -3.17
CA THR A 59 7.58 -9.35 -1.89
C THR A 59 6.66 -10.55 -2.08
N ARG A 60 6.90 -11.62 -1.32
CA ARG A 60 6.04 -12.80 -1.29
C ARG A 60 5.07 -12.67 -0.13
N GLN A 61 3.80 -12.48 -0.46
CA GLN A 61 2.73 -12.29 0.52
C GLN A 61 1.85 -13.54 0.56
N ASN A 62 1.83 -14.23 1.69
CA ASN A 62 0.72 -15.14 1.97
C ASN A 62 -0.58 -14.33 2.05
N THR A 63 -1.70 -15.01 1.83
CA THR A 63 -3.01 -14.46 2.15
C THR A 63 -3.03 -14.06 3.63
N PRO A 64 -3.24 -12.77 3.96
CA PRO A 64 -3.10 -12.28 5.32
C PRO A 64 -3.97 -13.03 6.31
N LEU A 65 -3.47 -13.24 7.53
CA LEU A 65 -4.23 -13.92 8.58
C LEU A 65 -5.62 -13.30 8.78
N ARG A 66 -5.69 -11.96 8.79
CA ARG A 66 -6.95 -11.22 8.97
C ARG A 66 -8.00 -11.41 7.89
N VAL A 67 -7.67 -12.01 6.73
CA VAL A 67 -8.63 -12.28 5.64
C VAL A 67 -8.68 -13.74 5.20
N VAL A 68 -7.88 -14.63 5.79
CA VAL A 68 -7.77 -16.04 5.36
C VAL A 68 -9.08 -16.79 5.53
N HIS A 69 -9.97 -16.36 6.43
CA HIS A 69 -11.31 -16.94 6.61
C HIS A 69 -12.26 -16.64 5.43
N ARG A 70 -11.92 -15.68 4.57
CA ARG A 70 -12.74 -15.27 3.41
C ARG A 70 -12.06 -15.50 2.07
N ARG A 71 -10.79 -15.88 2.07
CA ARG A 71 -9.95 -15.96 0.87
C ARG A 71 -9.12 -17.23 0.92
N THR A 72 -8.97 -17.88 -0.23
CA THR A 72 -8.11 -19.06 -0.38
C THR A 72 -6.68 -18.72 0.04
N ALA A 73 -6.15 -19.51 0.98
CA ALA A 73 -4.77 -19.41 1.41
C ALA A 73 -3.82 -19.70 0.25
N MET A 74 -3.02 -18.71 -0.13
CA MET A 74 -2.08 -18.78 -1.24
C MET A 74 -1.00 -17.71 -1.06
N VAL A 75 0.22 -18.02 -1.52
CA VAL A 75 1.33 -17.06 -1.64
C VAL A 75 1.25 -16.36 -2.99
N ARG A 76 1.38 -15.04 -2.98
CA ARG A 76 1.40 -14.21 -4.19
C ARG A 76 2.64 -13.32 -4.16
N GLU A 77 3.33 -13.24 -5.28
CA GLU A 77 4.37 -12.25 -5.49
C GLU A 77 3.74 -10.90 -5.85
N ARG A 78 4.23 -9.83 -5.23
CA ARG A 78 3.80 -8.47 -5.45
C ARG A 78 5.00 -7.56 -5.54
N THR A 79 4.99 -6.63 -6.48
CA THR A 79 6.09 -5.68 -6.65
C THR A 79 5.81 -4.38 -5.92
N ILE A 80 6.78 -3.93 -5.13
CA ILE A 80 6.87 -2.56 -4.63
C ILE A 80 7.83 -1.82 -5.55
N PHE A 81 7.30 -0.98 -6.42
CA PHE A 81 8.07 -0.26 -7.44
C PHE A 81 8.98 0.79 -6.81
N GLU A 82 8.45 1.54 -5.84
CA GLU A 82 9.17 2.62 -5.17
C GLU A 82 8.70 2.77 -3.72
N MET A 83 9.63 3.19 -2.85
CA MET A 83 9.35 3.53 -1.46
C MET A 83 10.10 4.81 -1.07
N LYS A 84 9.51 5.61 -0.18
CA LYS A 84 10.21 6.72 0.49
C LYS A 84 9.86 6.72 1.97
N LEU A 85 10.84 6.99 2.81
CA LEU A 85 10.67 7.11 4.26
C LEU A 85 10.99 8.54 4.68
N ARG A 86 10.07 9.21 5.39
CA ARG A 86 10.27 10.59 5.87
C ARG A 86 9.97 10.72 7.35
N ARG A 87 10.60 11.71 7.99
CA ARG A 87 10.28 12.11 9.36
C ARG A 87 8.89 12.75 9.40
N CYS A 88 8.11 12.37 10.40
CA CYS A 88 6.87 13.05 10.73
C CYS A 88 7.18 14.18 11.70
N GLU A 89 7.09 15.42 11.23
CA GLU A 89 7.25 16.60 12.10
C GLU A 89 6.23 16.57 13.24
N GLY A 90 6.67 16.91 14.46
CA GLY A 90 5.80 16.87 15.65
C GLY A 90 5.46 15.47 16.15
N ARG A 91 6.11 14.41 15.64
CA ARG A 91 6.05 13.05 16.21
C ARG A 91 7.43 12.62 16.72
N GLY A 92 7.45 11.63 17.61
CA GLY A 92 8.71 11.07 18.15
C GLY A 92 9.53 10.32 17.09
N PRO A 93 10.81 10.00 17.37
CA PRO A 93 11.76 9.47 16.39
C PRO A 93 11.47 8.03 15.93
N HIS A 94 10.44 7.40 16.48
CA HIS A 94 9.94 6.08 16.09
C HIS A 94 8.90 6.12 14.97
N PHE A 95 8.37 7.30 14.65
CA PHE A 95 7.29 7.46 13.67
C PHE A 95 7.84 7.99 12.36
N ALA A 96 7.47 7.33 11.26
CA ALA A 96 7.84 7.73 9.92
C ALA A 96 6.63 7.73 9.00
N MET A 97 6.68 8.58 7.98
CA MET A 97 5.78 8.52 6.84
C MET A 97 6.42 7.63 5.77
N LEU A 98 5.70 6.59 5.36
CA LEU A 98 6.10 5.65 4.32
C LEU A 98 5.23 5.88 3.09
N GLU A 99 5.83 6.43 2.04
CA GLU A 99 5.19 6.59 0.73
C GLU A 99 5.52 5.36 -0.12
N LEU A 100 4.52 4.78 -0.79
CA LEU A 100 4.66 3.54 -1.56
C LEU A 100 4.03 3.67 -2.95
N ARG A 101 4.71 3.13 -3.96
CA ARG A 101 4.12 2.80 -5.28
C ARG A 101 4.20 1.29 -5.49
N THR A 102 3.06 0.62 -5.64
CA THR A 102 2.97 -0.85 -5.62
C THR A 102 2.12 -1.41 -6.73
N GLN A 103 2.30 -2.69 -7.04
CA GLN A 103 1.35 -3.46 -7.85
C GLN A 103 -0.03 -3.53 -7.16
N ALA A 104 -1.11 -3.58 -7.94
CA ALA A 104 -2.45 -3.83 -7.41
C ALA A 104 -2.53 -5.14 -6.60
N GLY A 105 -3.40 -5.14 -5.60
CA GLY A 105 -3.61 -6.29 -4.72
C GLY A 105 -2.48 -6.55 -3.73
N THR A 106 -1.51 -5.64 -3.60
CA THR A 106 -0.50 -5.66 -2.53
C THR A 106 -1.17 -5.39 -1.17
N TYR A 107 -0.90 -6.25 -0.21
CA TYR A 107 -1.36 -6.09 1.16
C TYR A 107 -0.40 -5.20 1.95
N ILE A 108 -0.66 -3.88 1.93
CA ILE A 108 0.26 -2.87 2.48
C ILE A 108 0.52 -3.05 3.98
N LYS A 109 -0.53 -3.33 4.77
CA LYS A 109 -0.37 -3.53 6.22
C LYS A 109 0.62 -4.66 6.49
N GLU A 110 0.38 -5.79 5.86
CA GLU A 110 1.22 -6.97 5.99
C GLU A 110 2.61 -6.79 5.39
N PHE A 111 2.77 -5.94 4.37
CA PHE A 111 4.09 -5.52 3.88
C PHE A 111 4.85 -4.67 4.92
N VAL A 112 4.17 -3.87 5.75
CA VAL A 112 4.82 -3.12 6.83
C VAL A 112 5.24 -4.06 7.96
N HIS A 113 4.28 -4.73 8.61
CA HIS A 113 4.53 -5.49 9.84
C HIS A 113 4.95 -6.95 9.62
N GLY A 114 4.96 -7.44 8.38
CA GLY A 114 5.43 -8.78 8.01
C GLY A 114 4.47 -9.94 8.30
N ASP A 115 3.29 -9.68 8.87
CA ASP A 115 2.26 -10.68 9.22
C ASP A 115 2.83 -11.93 9.92
N MET A 116 3.65 -11.73 10.97
CA MET A 116 4.35 -12.81 11.68
C MET A 116 5.23 -13.69 10.77
N GLY A 117 5.93 -13.06 9.82
CA GLY A 117 6.81 -13.74 8.86
C GLY A 117 6.10 -14.30 7.62
N ARG A 118 4.79 -14.09 7.49
CA ARG A 118 4.00 -14.56 6.34
C ARG A 118 4.13 -13.65 5.10
N THR A 119 4.70 -12.46 5.27
CA THR A 119 5.08 -11.56 4.18
C THR A 119 6.59 -11.28 4.25
N SER A 120 7.32 -11.55 3.17
CA SER A 120 8.76 -11.30 3.12
C SER A 120 9.27 -11.12 1.67
N PRO A 121 10.15 -10.13 1.42
CA PRO A 121 10.57 -9.06 2.34
C PRO A 121 9.43 -8.11 2.74
N SER A 122 9.48 -7.61 3.97
CA SER A 122 8.62 -6.61 4.60
C SER A 122 9.45 -5.43 5.14
N VAL A 123 8.83 -4.29 5.46
CA VAL A 123 9.52 -3.15 6.09
C VAL A 123 10.23 -3.57 7.38
N ALA A 124 9.55 -4.33 8.24
CA ALA A 124 10.15 -4.89 9.45
C ALA A 124 11.43 -5.69 9.15
N SER A 125 11.39 -6.60 8.17
CA SER A 125 12.56 -7.40 7.79
C SER A 125 13.65 -6.57 7.10
N LEU A 126 13.27 -5.55 6.32
CA LEU A 126 14.22 -4.65 5.65
C LEU A 126 14.97 -3.81 6.68
N LEU A 127 14.31 -3.31 7.73
CA LEU A 127 14.93 -2.46 8.75
C LEU A 127 15.51 -3.23 9.94
N GLY A 128 15.25 -4.55 10.01
CA GLY A 128 15.73 -5.41 11.10
C GLY A 128 15.14 -5.03 12.45
N CYS A 129 13.90 -4.55 12.48
CA CYS A 129 13.17 -4.21 13.70
C CYS A 129 11.67 -4.41 13.50
N ASP A 130 10.90 -4.44 14.58
CA ASP A 130 9.45 -4.53 14.47
C ASP A 130 8.89 -3.23 13.90
N ALA A 131 7.88 -3.37 13.05
CA ALA A 131 7.17 -2.27 12.43
C ALA A 131 5.67 -2.50 12.55
N ASP A 132 4.92 -1.42 12.73
CA ASP A 132 3.46 -1.43 12.70
C ASP A 132 2.92 -0.23 11.92
N ILE A 133 1.66 -0.30 11.50
CA ILE A 133 1.00 0.70 10.68
C ILE A 133 -0.21 1.28 11.41
N LEU A 134 -0.22 2.60 11.56
CA LEU A 134 -1.25 3.32 12.31
C LEU A 134 -2.31 3.90 11.40
N GLU A 135 -1.87 4.51 10.29
CA GLU A 135 -2.73 5.14 9.29
C GLU A 135 -2.30 4.68 7.90
N LEU A 136 -3.25 4.60 6.98
CA LEU A 136 -3.02 4.19 5.60
C LEU A 136 -4.01 4.90 4.69
N ASP A 137 -3.48 5.76 3.84
CA ASP A 137 -4.22 6.51 2.85
C ASP A 137 -3.89 6.00 1.45
N VAL A 138 -4.92 5.98 0.59
CA VAL A 138 -4.75 5.69 -0.84
C VAL A 138 -4.66 7.03 -1.55
N MET A 139 -3.47 7.35 -2.07
CA MET A 139 -3.20 8.65 -2.69
C MET A 139 -3.58 8.66 -4.17
N GLY A 140 -3.49 7.51 -4.83
CA GLY A 140 -3.77 7.38 -6.25
C GLY A 140 -4.05 5.95 -6.67
N VAL A 141 -4.79 5.85 -7.77
CA VAL A 141 -5.03 4.61 -8.50
C VAL A 141 -4.73 4.94 -9.95
N GLU A 142 -3.60 4.45 -10.46
CA GLU A 142 -3.12 4.81 -11.80
C GLU A 142 -3.98 4.13 -12.87
N MET A 143 -4.99 4.85 -13.37
CA MET A 143 -5.92 4.37 -14.39
C MET A 143 -6.26 5.48 -15.38
N ASP A 144 -5.97 5.28 -16.66
CA ASP A 144 -6.54 6.10 -17.74
C ASP A 144 -7.98 5.66 -18.02
N PHE A 145 -8.90 5.98 -17.11
CA PHE A 145 -10.32 5.70 -17.30
C PHE A 145 -10.98 6.84 -18.08
N LYS A 146 -11.18 6.62 -19.37
CA LYS A 146 -12.02 7.47 -20.22
C LYS A 146 -13.36 6.79 -20.39
N PRO A 147 -14.42 7.22 -19.69
CA PRO A 147 -15.72 6.62 -19.83
C PRO A 147 -16.19 6.79 -21.29
N PRO A 148 -16.71 5.73 -21.94
CA PRO A 148 -17.38 5.90 -23.22
C PRO A 148 -18.58 6.82 -23.00
N VAL A 149 -18.52 8.01 -23.60
CA VAL A 149 -19.66 8.93 -23.67
C VAL A 149 -20.79 8.26 -24.43
N CYS A 150 -22.02 8.53 -23.99
CA CYS A 150 -23.24 8.11 -24.65
C CYS A 150 -23.33 8.70 -26.06
#